data_AF-A0A6S4Q1S6-F1
#
_entry.id   AF-A0A6S4Q1S6-F1
#
_cell.length_a   1.000
_cell.length_b   1.000
_cell.length_c   1.000
_cell.angle_alpha   90.00
_cell.angle_beta   90.00
_cell.angle_gamma   90.00
#
_symmetry.space_group_name_H-M   'P 1'
#
loop_
_entity.id
_entity.type
_entity.pdbx_description
1 polymer ?
#
loop_
_entity_poly.entity_id
_entity_poly.type
_entity_poly.pdbx_seq_one_letter_code
_entity_poly.pdbx_strand_id
1 'polypeptide(L)'
;MSVVDEVKKIDIDTATGVTLFFFSVLAPGLLMMFLYKRDLFIELETLKLVLVSLALGAPGIVLPQFISTVSASVCSLKFKLNRSMLGSAKEWFYRHSINNAINVYLILFICYIFKLSFQVFAWMYVGSIVLLSIYEMAYLIKRAVNPDKYPSIFVE
;
A
#
# COMPACT_ATOMS: atom_id res chain seq x y z
N MET A 1 -25.61 -10.00 -22.94
CA MET A 1 -24.16 -9.67 -22.98
C MET A 1 -23.46 -10.63 -22.02
N SER A 2 -22.42 -11.35 -22.45
CA SER A 2 -21.75 -12.34 -21.60
C SER A 2 -20.73 -11.66 -20.70
N VAL A 3 -20.66 -12.06 -19.42
CA VAL A 3 -19.64 -11.60 -18.45
C VAL A 3 -18.22 -11.81 -19.01
N VAL A 4 -18.02 -12.85 -19.82
CA VAL A 4 -16.73 -13.16 -20.46
C VAL A 4 -16.33 -12.06 -21.47
N ASP A 5 -17.28 -11.45 -22.17
CA ASP A 5 -17.02 -10.39 -23.14
C ASP A 5 -16.73 -9.04 -22.48
N GLU A 6 -17.22 -8.83 -21.25
CA GLU A 6 -16.87 -7.66 -20.42
C GLU A 6 -15.48 -7.82 -19.79
N VAL A 7 -15.14 -9.02 -19.30
CA VAL A 7 -13.81 -9.30 -18.73
C VAL A 7 -12.70 -9.11 -19.76
N LYS A 8 -12.93 -9.47 -21.02
CA LYS A 8 -11.97 -9.24 -22.13
C LYS A 8 -11.74 -7.77 -22.45
N LYS A 9 -12.62 -6.86 -22.01
CA LYS A 9 -12.48 -5.41 -22.20
C LYS A 9 -11.78 -4.72 -21.04
N ILE A 10 -11.48 -5.44 -19.95
CA ILE A 10 -10.78 -4.87 -18.81
C ILE A 10 -9.34 -4.62 -19.21
N ASP A 11 -8.93 -3.36 -19.10
CA ASP A 11 -7.56 -2.95 -19.32
C ASP A 11 -6.62 -3.58 -18.27
N ILE A 12 -5.40 -3.93 -18.70
CA ILE A 12 -4.40 -4.61 -17.87
C ILE A 12 -4.05 -3.78 -16.62
N ASP A 13 -4.03 -2.45 -16.71
CA ASP A 13 -3.74 -1.59 -15.56
C ASP A 13 -4.86 -1.65 -14.53
N THR A 14 -6.11 -1.76 -14.99
CA THR A 14 -7.28 -1.89 -14.12
C THR A 14 -7.25 -3.24 -13.42
N ALA A 15 -7.01 -4.33 -14.16
CA ALA A 15 -6.87 -5.66 -13.59
C ALA A 15 -5.72 -5.74 -12.56
N THR A 16 -4.58 -5.10 -12.87
CA THR A 16 -3.42 -5.01 -11.99
C THR A 16 -3.75 -4.22 -10.72
N GLY A 17 -4.40 -3.06 -10.86
CA GLY A 17 -4.79 -2.23 -9.73
C GLY A 17 -5.76 -2.93 -8.77
N VAL A 18 -6.76 -3.63 -9.32
CA VAL A 18 -7.70 -4.44 -8.53
C VAL A 18 -6.96 -5.58 -7.83
N THR A 19 -6.12 -6.32 -8.55
CA THR A 19 -5.35 -7.43 -7.98
C THR A 19 -4.44 -6.96 -6.85
N LEU A 20 -3.71 -5.86 -7.05
CA LEU A 20 -2.87 -5.27 -6.02
C LEU A 20 -3.70 -4.84 -4.82
N PHE A 21 -4.84 -4.19 -5.01
CA PHE A 21 -5.73 -3.83 -3.91
C PHE A 21 -6.16 -5.05 -3.09
N PHE A 22 -6.58 -6.14 -3.75
CA PHE A 22 -6.96 -7.37 -3.05
C PHE A 22 -5.79 -7.97 -2.26
N PHE A 23 -4.60 -8.12 -2.87
CA PHE A 23 -3.45 -8.76 -2.23
C PHE A 23 -2.74 -7.88 -1.19
N SER A 24 -2.79 -6.57 -1.32
CA SER A 24 -2.09 -5.64 -0.42
C SER A 24 -2.97 -5.08 0.68
N VAL A 25 -4.30 -5.12 0.54
CA VAL A 25 -5.23 -4.56 1.53
C VAL A 25 -6.17 -5.62 2.06
N LEU A 26 -7.01 -6.20 1.19
CA LEU A 26 -8.14 -7.00 1.65
C LEU A 26 -7.68 -8.34 2.24
N ALA A 27 -6.89 -9.11 1.48
CA ALA A 27 -6.39 -10.42 1.89
C ALA A 27 -5.56 -10.36 3.19
N PRO A 28 -4.60 -9.43 3.37
CA PRO A 28 -3.90 -9.31 4.64
C PRO A 28 -4.82 -8.91 5.79
N GLY A 29 -5.79 -8.01 5.58
CA GLY A 29 -6.77 -7.64 6.62
C GLY A 29 -7.64 -8.82 7.07
N LEU A 30 -8.10 -9.64 6.11
CA LEU A 30 -8.82 -10.88 6.39
C LEU A 30 -7.94 -11.85 7.19
N LEU A 31 -6.67 -11.99 6.82
CA LEU A 31 -5.72 -12.87 7.49
C LEU A 31 -5.42 -12.40 8.92
N MET A 32 -5.29 -11.09 9.14
CA MET A 32 -5.16 -10.52 10.49
C MET A 32 -6.36 -10.88 11.37
N MET A 33 -7.57 -10.70 10.86
CA MET A 33 -8.80 -11.02 11.58
C MET A 33 -8.88 -12.51 11.90
N PHE A 34 -8.57 -13.36 10.93
CA PHE A 34 -8.57 -14.81 11.11
C PHE A 34 -7.55 -15.26 12.17
N LEU A 35 -6.34 -14.70 12.17
CA LEU A 35 -5.27 -15.09 13.10
C LEU A 35 -5.46 -14.58 14.52
N TYR A 36 -5.97 -13.36 14.69
CA TYR A 36 -6.00 -12.69 15.99
C TYR A 36 -7.38 -12.55 16.63
N LYS A 37 -8.44 -12.59 15.82
CA LYS A 37 -9.83 -12.33 16.23
C LYS A 37 -10.78 -13.30 15.54
N ARG A 38 -10.47 -14.60 15.63
CA ARG A 38 -11.19 -15.67 14.93
C ARG A 38 -12.68 -15.70 15.23
N ASP A 39 -13.09 -15.49 16.48
CA ASP A 39 -14.51 -15.48 16.86
C ASP A 39 -15.25 -14.35 16.11
N LEU A 40 -14.68 -13.15 16.13
CA LEU A 40 -15.21 -11.99 15.41
C LEU A 40 -15.20 -12.22 13.88
N PHE A 41 -14.21 -12.92 13.34
CA PHE A 41 -14.15 -13.27 11.91
C PHE A 41 -15.34 -14.14 11.49
N ILE A 42 -15.78 -15.06 12.35
CA ILE A 42 -16.88 -16.00 12.07
C ILE A 42 -18.25 -15.34 12.32
N GLU A 43 -18.35 -14.48 13.34
CA GLU A 43 -19.58 -13.78 13.71
C GLU A 43 -19.95 -12.64 12.75
N LEU A 44 -18.95 -11.99 12.14
CA LEU A 44 -19.20 -10.86 11.25
C LEU A 44 -19.79 -11.31 9.91
N GLU A 45 -20.86 -10.65 9.49
CA GLU A 45 -21.36 -10.71 8.12
C GLU A 45 -20.29 -10.27 7.11
N THR A 46 -20.33 -10.85 5.90
CA THR A 46 -19.33 -10.64 4.84
C THR A 46 -19.00 -9.17 4.58
N LEU A 47 -20.00 -8.29 4.50
CA LEU A 47 -19.77 -6.87 4.25
C LEU A 47 -18.99 -6.20 5.39
N LYS A 48 -19.37 -6.48 6.64
CA LYS A 48 -18.70 -5.95 7.83
C LYS A 48 -17.27 -6.46 7.91
N LEU A 49 -17.06 -7.74 7.61
CA LEU A 49 -15.74 -8.36 7.58
C LEU A 49 -14.84 -7.73 6.52
N VAL A 50 -15.38 -7.46 5.32
CA VAL A 50 -14.66 -6.74 4.26
C VAL A 50 -14.27 -5.35 4.73
N LEU A 51 -15.21 -4.57 5.29
CA LEU A 51 -14.92 -3.21 5.76
C LEU A 51 -13.86 -3.17 6.87
N VAL A 52 -13.93 -4.09 7.84
CA VAL A 52 -12.92 -4.21 8.91
C VAL A 52 -11.56 -4.60 8.33
N SER A 53 -11.54 -5.54 7.39
CA SER A 53 -10.30 -5.97 6.72
C SER A 53 -9.67 -4.84 5.93
N LEU A 54 -10.48 -4.03 5.24
CA LEU A 54 -10.01 -2.82 4.58
C LEU A 54 -9.45 -1.81 5.59
N ALA A 55 -10.12 -1.58 6.72
CA ALA A 55 -9.63 -0.68 7.75
C ALA A 55 -8.30 -1.13 8.37
N LEU A 56 -8.07 -2.44 8.48
CA LEU A 56 -6.81 -3.01 8.96
C LEU A 56 -5.70 -2.96 7.91
N GLY A 57 -6.00 -3.26 6.65
CA GLY A 57 -5.01 -3.31 5.57
C GLY A 57 -4.65 -1.95 4.97
N ALA A 58 -5.61 -1.02 4.88
CA ALA A 58 -5.46 0.23 4.14
C ALA A 58 -4.39 1.19 4.69
N PRO A 59 -4.15 1.31 6.02
CA PRO A 59 -3.18 2.26 6.55
C PRO A 59 -1.78 2.14 5.91
N GLY A 60 -1.35 0.93 5.55
CA GLY A 60 -0.04 0.70 4.94
C GLY A 60 0.12 1.17 3.50
N ILE A 61 -0.97 1.60 2.85
CA ILE A 61 -0.94 2.25 1.54
C ILE A 61 -1.34 3.72 1.66
N VAL A 62 -2.39 4.02 2.42
CA VAL A 62 -2.96 5.36 2.53
C VAL A 62 -1.94 6.35 3.06
N LEU A 63 -1.21 6.01 4.14
CA LEU A 63 -0.25 6.92 4.73
C LEU A 63 0.97 7.16 3.80
N PRO A 64 1.65 6.13 3.27
CA PRO A 64 2.74 6.34 2.30
C PRO A 64 2.31 7.10 1.04
N GLN A 65 1.09 6.85 0.54
CA GLN A 65 0.53 7.57 -0.61
C GLN A 65 0.32 9.05 -0.30
N PHE A 66 -0.25 9.36 0.86
CA PHE A 66 -0.43 10.72 1.33
C PHE A 66 0.91 11.44 1.46
N ILE A 67 1.89 10.80 2.09
CA ILE A 67 3.25 11.36 2.25
C ILE A 67 3.91 11.58 0.89
N SER A 68 3.84 10.63 -0.03
CA SER A 68 4.39 10.77 -1.38
C SER A 68 3.78 11.98 -2.11
N THR A 69 2.46 12.14 -2.00
CA THR A 69 1.71 13.25 -2.61
C THR A 69 2.13 14.60 -2.02
N VAL A 70 2.17 14.71 -0.70
CA VAL A 70 2.56 15.94 0.00
C VAL A 70 4.02 16.27 -0.27
N SER A 71 4.93 15.30 -0.14
CA SER A 71 6.37 15.48 -0.39
C SER A 71 6.64 15.90 -1.83
N ALA A 72 5.99 15.28 -2.82
CA ALA A 72 6.13 15.68 -4.21
C ALA A 72 5.63 17.12 -4.45
N SER A 73 4.52 17.52 -3.81
CA SER A 73 3.97 18.86 -3.93
C SER A 73 4.89 19.92 -3.31
N VAL A 74 5.41 19.66 -2.11
CA VAL A 74 6.39 20.53 -1.43
C VAL A 74 7.68 20.64 -2.23
N CYS A 75 8.21 19.52 -2.76
CA CYS A 75 9.43 19.51 -3.55
C CYS A 75 9.26 20.26 -4.88
N SER A 76 8.12 20.08 -5.56
CA SER A 76 7.81 20.80 -6.80
C SER A 76 7.82 22.32 -6.57
N LEU A 77 7.19 22.79 -5.49
CA LEU A 77 7.19 24.22 -5.13
C LEU A 77 8.59 24.73 -4.74
N LYS A 78 9.32 23.98 -3.91
CA LYS A 78 10.62 24.42 -3.36
C LYS A 78 11.73 24.43 -4.41
N PHE A 79 11.78 23.40 -5.26
CA PHE A 79 12.83 23.22 -6.27
C PHE A 79 12.39 23.69 -7.67
N LYS A 80 11.17 24.23 -7.82
CA LYS A 80 10.59 24.67 -9.10
C LYS A 80 10.60 23.56 -10.18
N LEU A 81 10.33 22.33 -9.76
CA LEU A 81 10.32 21.15 -10.63
C LEU A 81 8.90 20.84 -11.12
N ASN A 82 8.78 20.29 -12.32
CA ASN A 82 7.52 19.70 -12.76
C ASN A 82 7.19 18.47 -11.90
N ARG A 83 5.98 18.41 -11.35
CA ARG A 83 5.54 17.32 -10.48
C ARG A 83 5.65 15.95 -11.14
N SER A 84 5.47 15.86 -12.45
CA SER A 84 5.61 14.61 -13.21
C SER A 84 7.01 13.99 -13.04
N MET A 85 8.05 14.80 -12.83
CA MET A 85 9.42 14.34 -12.62
C MET A 85 9.63 13.61 -11.29
N LEU A 86 8.69 13.73 -10.33
CA LEU A 86 8.76 13.08 -9.01
C LEU A 86 7.93 11.79 -8.93
N GLY A 87 7.24 11.44 -10.03
CA GLY A 87 6.38 10.27 -10.14
C GLY A 87 4.89 10.61 -10.12
N SER A 88 4.07 9.60 -10.44
CA SER A 88 2.62 9.73 -10.52
C SER A 88 1.92 9.03 -9.34
N ALA A 89 0.67 9.42 -9.07
CA ALA A 89 -0.13 8.77 -8.05
C ALA A 89 -0.31 7.26 -8.30
N LYS A 90 -0.39 6.84 -9.57
CA LYS A 90 -0.49 5.44 -9.99
C LYS A 90 0.80 4.67 -9.66
N GLU A 91 1.96 5.24 -9.99
CA GLU A 91 3.27 4.65 -9.68
C GLU A 91 3.43 4.42 -8.17
N TRP A 92 3.11 5.44 -7.37
CA TRP A 92 3.17 5.34 -5.92
C TRP A 92 2.18 4.31 -5.38
N PHE A 93 0.95 4.25 -5.91
CA PHE A 93 -0.02 3.24 -5.50
C PHE A 93 0.50 1.82 -5.74
N TYR A 94 1.10 1.54 -6.90
CA TYR A 94 1.66 0.22 -7.19
C TYR A 94 2.83 -0.12 -6.27
N ARG A 95 3.77 0.82 -6.11
CA ARG A 95 4.94 0.63 -5.21
C ARG A 95 4.49 0.38 -3.77
N HIS A 96 3.58 1.20 -3.24
CA HIS A 96 3.09 1.08 -1.87
C HIS A 96 2.26 -0.17 -1.67
N SER A 97 1.45 -0.57 -2.65
CA SER A 97 0.70 -1.83 -2.59
C SER A 97 1.62 -3.04 -2.48
N ILE A 98 2.66 -3.12 -3.33
CA ILE A 98 3.63 -4.22 -3.31
C ILE A 98 4.40 -4.22 -1.99
N ASN A 99 4.91 -3.07 -1.56
CA ASN A 99 5.63 -2.94 -0.30
C ASN A 99 4.74 -3.32 0.90
N ASN A 100 3.48 -2.90 0.91
CA ASN A 100 2.55 -3.23 1.98
C ASN A 100 2.27 -4.74 2.02
N ALA A 101 2.00 -5.37 0.88
CA ALA A 101 1.79 -6.81 0.80
C ALA A 101 2.98 -7.57 1.39
N ILE A 102 4.20 -7.28 0.90
CA ILE A 102 5.42 -7.94 1.38
C ILE A 102 5.60 -7.74 2.89
N ASN A 103 5.51 -6.49 3.37
CA ASN A 103 5.72 -6.17 4.77
C ASN A 103 4.70 -6.85 5.68
N VAL A 104 3.41 -6.76 5.35
CA VAL A 104 2.34 -7.29 6.19
C VAL A 104 2.39 -8.82 6.24
N TYR A 105 2.57 -9.49 5.10
CA TYR A 105 2.69 -10.95 5.09
C TYR A 105 3.93 -11.42 5.85
N LEU A 106 5.06 -10.73 5.73
CA LEU A 106 6.27 -11.07 6.47
C LEU A 106 6.09 -10.89 7.98
N ILE A 107 5.51 -9.76 8.41
CA ILE A 107 5.21 -9.50 9.82
C ILE A 107 4.22 -10.56 10.34
N LEU A 108 3.15 -10.86 9.60
CA LEU A 108 2.18 -11.89 9.98
C LEU A 108 2.84 -13.26 10.10
N PHE A 109 3.73 -13.63 9.18
CA PHE A 109 4.47 -14.88 9.22
C PHE A 109 5.38 -14.97 10.44
N ILE A 110 6.15 -13.92 10.74
CA ILE A 110 6.99 -13.83 11.93
C ILE A 110 6.12 -13.97 13.18
N CYS A 111 5.06 -13.17 13.30
CA CYS A 111 4.18 -13.21 14.45
C CYS A 111 3.49 -14.57 14.63
N TYR A 112 3.15 -15.25 13.54
CA TYR A 112 2.60 -16.61 13.56
C TYR A 112 3.61 -17.62 14.12
N ILE A 113 4.84 -17.64 13.60
CA ILE A 113 5.89 -18.57 14.05
C ILE A 113 6.22 -18.37 15.53
N PHE A 114 6.37 -17.11 15.95
CA PHE A 114 6.76 -16.78 17.32
C PHE A 114 5.56 -16.65 18.27
N LYS A 115 4.33 -16.90 17.81
CA LYS A 115 3.08 -16.76 18.58
C LYS A 115 2.95 -15.40 19.26
N LEU A 116 3.34 -14.33 18.58
CA LEU A 116 3.31 -12.97 19.11
C LEU A 116 1.87 -12.47 19.24
N SER A 117 1.60 -11.66 20.27
CA SER A 117 0.28 -11.08 20.50
C SER A 117 -0.08 -10.05 19.43
N PHE A 118 -1.38 -9.77 19.29
CA PHE A 118 -1.88 -8.76 18.35
C PHE A 118 -1.29 -7.37 18.59
N GLN A 119 -1.02 -7.01 19.84
CA GLN A 119 -0.42 -5.71 20.18
C GLN A 119 0.99 -5.57 19.60
N VAL A 120 1.80 -6.64 19.68
CA VAL A 120 3.15 -6.65 19.10
C VAL A 120 3.07 -6.55 17.58
N PHE A 121 2.19 -7.33 16.95
CA PHE A 121 1.92 -7.23 15.52
C PHE A 121 1.53 -5.80 15.11
N ALA A 122 0.59 -5.18 15.83
CA ALA A 122 0.12 -3.83 15.52
C ALA A 122 1.24 -2.79 15.62
N TRP A 123 2.10 -2.88 16.63
CA TRP A 123 3.27 -2.00 16.74
C TRP A 123 4.31 -2.22 15.64
N MET A 124 4.60 -3.48 15.28
CA MET A 124 5.48 -3.79 14.16
C MET A 124 4.93 -3.24 12.85
N TYR A 125 3.62 -3.41 12.63
CA TYR A 125 2.97 -2.93 11.43
C TYR A 125 2.98 -1.41 11.37
N VAL A 126 2.51 -0.70 12.41
CA VAL A 126 2.57 0.77 12.49
C VAL A 126 4.00 1.28 12.30
N GLY A 127 4.98 0.66 12.98
CA GLY A 127 6.40 0.98 12.82
C GLY A 127 6.87 0.85 11.37
N SER A 128 6.50 -0.25 10.69
CA SER A 128 6.86 -0.47 9.29
C SER A 128 6.27 0.59 8.35
N ILE A 129 5.01 1.00 8.58
CA ILE A 129 4.34 2.03 7.78
C ILE A 129 5.03 3.39 7.96
N VAL A 130 5.36 3.74 9.21
CA VAL A 130 6.05 5.00 9.53
C VAL A 130 7.45 5.02 8.90
N LEU A 131 8.22 3.93 9.04
CA LEU A 131 9.54 3.82 8.42
C LEU A 131 9.48 3.91 6.90
N LEU A 132 8.52 3.23 6.26
CA LEU A 132 8.30 3.32 4.82
C LEU A 132 7.95 4.76 4.40
N SER A 133 7.10 5.43 5.18
CA SER A 133 6.72 6.83 4.92
C SER A 133 7.91 7.79 5.02
N ILE A 134 8.76 7.63 6.03
CA ILE A 134 10.00 8.42 6.19
C ILE A 134 10.96 8.14 5.02
N TYR A 135 11.12 6.87 4.64
CA TYR A 135 11.94 6.48 3.51
C TYR A 135 11.47 7.13 2.21
N GLU A 136 10.17 7.14 1.96
CA GLU A 136 9.56 7.74 0.77
C GLU A 136 9.76 9.26 0.71
N MET A 137 9.55 9.94 1.83
CA MET A 137 9.86 11.36 1.95
C MET A 137 11.34 11.64 1.63
N ALA A 138 12.26 10.87 2.22
CA ALA A 138 13.69 11.02 1.98
C ALA A 138 14.08 10.71 0.52
N TYR A 139 13.47 9.69 -0.09
CA TYR A 139 13.67 9.33 -1.49
C TYR A 139 13.23 10.46 -2.42
N LEU A 140 12.03 11.01 -2.24
CA LEU A 140 11.52 12.12 -3.05
C LEU A 140 12.33 13.39 -2.89
N ILE A 141 12.80 13.71 -1.67
CA ILE A 141 13.71 14.85 -1.45
C ILE A 141 15.03 14.63 -2.18
N LYS A 142 15.65 13.45 -2.06
CA LYS A 142 16.92 13.14 -2.75
C LYS A 142 16.77 13.26 -4.28
N ARG A 143 15.66 12.77 -4.81
CA ARG A 143 15.32 12.88 -6.23
C ARG A 143 15.07 14.32 -6.66
N ALA A 144 14.40 15.13 -5.85
CA ALA A 144 14.20 16.54 -6.13
C ALA A 144 15.49 17.36 -6.11
N VAL A 145 16.44 17.01 -5.23
CA VAL A 145 17.76 17.68 -5.17
C VAL A 145 18.64 17.31 -6.35
N ASN A 146 18.58 16.06 -6.84
CA ASN A 146 19.41 15.56 -7.94
C ASN A 146 18.57 14.79 -8.98
N PRO A 147 17.76 15.50 -9.79
CA PRO A 147 16.86 14.86 -10.75
C PRO A 147 17.60 14.02 -11.81
N ASP A 148 18.79 14.44 -12.23
CA ASP A 148 19.59 13.76 -13.27
C ASP A 148 20.12 12.40 -12.82
N LYS A 149 20.31 12.21 -11.50
CA LYS A 149 20.82 10.97 -10.91
C LYS A 149 19.70 9.97 -10.60
N TYR A 150 18.46 10.45 -10.53
CA TYR A 150 17.28 9.66 -10.17
C TYR A 150 16.12 9.96 -11.15
N PRO A 151 16.25 9.57 -12.43
CA PRO A 151 15.25 9.85 -13.45
C PRO A 151 13.90 9.17 -13.16
N SER A 152 12.82 9.68 -13.76
CA SER A 152 11.53 9.00 -13.74
C SER A 152 11.58 7.70 -14.52
N ILE A 153 10.96 6.66 -13.97
CA ILE A 153 10.87 5.34 -14.60
C ILE A 153 9.99 5.40 -15.87
N PHE A 154 9.11 6.41 -15.96
CA PHE A 154 8.35 6.73 -17.16
C PHE A 154 8.79 8.09 -17.68
N VAL A 155 9.54 8.06 -18.78
CA VAL A 155 9.50 9.08 -19.82
C VAL A 155 8.42 8.58 -20.77
N GLU A 156 7.22 9.14 -20.69
CA GLU A 156 6.32 9.17 -21.84
C GLU A 156 6.65 10.41 -22.67
#